data_AF-A0A961E020-F1
#
_entry.id   AF-A0A961E020-F1
#
_cell.length_a   1.000
_cell.length_b   1.000
_cell.length_c   1.000
_cell.angle_alpha   90.00
_cell.angle_beta   90.00
_cell.angle_gamma   90.00
#
_symmetry.space_group_name_H-M   'P 1'
#
loop_
_entity.id
_entity.type
_entity.pdbx_description
1 polymer ?
#
loop_
_entity_poly.entity_id
_entity_poly.type
_entity_poly.pdbx_seq_one_letter_code
_entity_poly.pdbx_strand_id
1 'polypeptide(L)' 'MTAPDERTQFGEVPPPDGRVAAAARRRQDLLTKPRGALGRLEDLSVWVSACQGQCPPKQFER' A
#
# COMPACT_ATOMS: atom_id res chain seq x y z
N MET A 1 -0.89 -41.80 -17.98
CA MET A 1 -1.70 -40.58 -17.83
C MET A 1 -1.06 -39.79 -16.71
N THR A 2 -0.10 -38.93 -17.06
CA THR A 2 0.81 -38.24 -16.14
C THR A 2 0.02 -37.25 -15.27
N ALA A 3 0.28 -37.25 -13.96
CA ALA A 3 -0.34 -36.34 -12.99
C ALA A 3 -0.12 -34.87 -13.41
N PRO A 4 -1.09 -33.97 -13.15
CA PRO A 4 -0.92 -32.55 -13.45
C PRO A 4 0.29 -32.02 -12.68
N ASP A 5 1.19 -31.35 -13.40
CA ASP A 5 2.33 -30.61 -12.86
C ASP A 5 1.81 -29.66 -11.77
N GLU A 6 2.19 -29.93 -10.53
CA GLU A 6 1.77 -29.25 -9.30
C GLU A 6 2.36 -27.82 -9.21
N ARG A 7 2.32 -27.09 -10.32
CA ARG A 7 2.81 -25.71 -10.40
C ARG A 7 2.01 -24.90 -9.40
N THR A 8 2.71 -24.41 -8.38
CA THR A 8 2.18 -23.60 -7.29
C THR A 8 1.23 -22.55 -7.85
N GLN A 9 -0.07 -22.72 -7.59
CA GLN A 9 -1.10 -21.82 -8.07
C GLN A 9 -1.12 -20.59 -7.16
N PHE A 10 -0.65 -19.46 -7.67
CA PHE A 10 -0.74 -18.19 -6.96
C PHE A 10 -2.15 -17.61 -7.13
N GLY A 11 -2.75 -17.14 -6.03
CA GLY A 11 -4.02 -16.43 -6.06
C GLY A 11 -3.91 -15.04 -6.70
N GLU A 12 -5.04 -14.45 -7.04
CA GLU A 12 -5.10 -13.08 -7.57
C GLU A 12 -4.61 -12.08 -6.51
N VAL A 13 -3.70 -11.19 -6.92
CA VAL A 13 -3.21 -10.11 -6.05
C VAL A 13 -4.14 -8.90 -6.27
N PRO A 14 -4.93 -8.50 -5.27
CA PRO A 14 -5.82 -7.37 -5.43
C PRO A 14 -5.02 -6.07 -5.59
N PRO A 15 -5.51 -5.13 -6.42
CA PRO A 15 -4.89 -3.82 -6.54
C PRO A 15 -5.04 -3.04 -5.21
N PRO A 16 -4.11 -2.12 -4.89
CA PRO A 16 -4.21 -1.26 -3.72
C PRO A 16 -5.49 -0.39 -3.74
N ASP A 17 -6.06 -0.12 -2.57
CA ASP A 17 -7.30 0.67 -2.46
C ASP A 17 -7.06 2.15 -2.81
N GLY A 18 -7.65 2.60 -3.92
CA GLY A 18 -7.54 3.97 -4.41
C GLY A 18 -8.19 5.03 -3.51
N ARG A 19 -9.23 4.69 -2.75
CA ARG A 19 -9.86 5.61 -1.78
C ARG A 19 -8.92 5.84 -0.61
N VAL A 20 -8.29 4.78 -0.12
CA VAL A 20 -7.33 4.87 0.96
C VAL A 20 -6.05 5.59 0.51
N ALA A 21 -5.60 5.36 -0.73
CA ALA A 21 -4.50 6.11 -1.32
C ALA A 21 -4.79 7.63 -1.33
N ALA A 22 -5.99 8.03 -1.77
CA ALA A 22 -6.40 9.43 -1.77
C ALA A 22 -6.49 10.02 -0.34
N ALA A 23 -7.00 9.26 0.62
CA ALA A 23 -7.03 9.67 2.03
C ALA A 23 -5.61 9.85 2.61
N ALA A 24 -4.70 8.92 2.30
CA ALA A 24 -3.31 9.00 2.73
C ALA A 24 -2.57 10.21 2.12
N ARG A 25 -2.81 10.51 0.83
CA ARG A 25 -2.27 11.71 0.17
C ARG A 25 -2.76 12.98 0.84
N ARG A 26 -4.06 13.07 1.14
CA ARG A 26 -4.65 14.22 1.87
C ARG A 26 -4.05 14.37 3.26
N ARG A 27 -3.83 13.27 3.98
CA ARG A 27 -3.16 13.29 5.29
C ARG A 27 -1.73 13.84 5.17
N GLN A 28 -0.95 13.38 4.19
CA GLN A 28 0.43 13.85 3.98
C GLN A 28 0.50 15.36 3.70
N ASP A 29 -0.51 15.89 3.02
CA ASP A 29 -0.63 17.32 2.70
C ASP A 29 -1.03 18.19 3.92
N LEU A 30 -1.60 17.59 4.97
CA LEU A 30 -2.04 18.27 6.20
C LEU A 30 -1.02 18.20 7.34
N LEU A 31 0.08 17.47 7.17
CA LEU A 31 1.14 17.40 8.17
C LEU A 31 1.87 18.75 8.27
N THR A 32 2.46 19.04 9.43
CA THR A 32 3.23 20.26 9.69
C THR A 32 4.51 20.39 8.86
N LYS A 33 4.80 19.39 7.99
CA LYS A 33 5.90 19.43 7.02
C LYS A 33 5.49 20.24 5.78
N PRO A 34 6.45 20.90 5.11
CA PRO A 34 6.21 21.36 3.76
C PRO A 34 5.90 20.16 2.84
N ARG A 35 5.05 20.37 1.83
CA ARG A 35 4.70 19.34 0.84
C ARG A 35 5.96 18.82 0.16
N GLY A 36 6.10 17.50 0.04
CA GLY A 36 7.27 16.89 -0.61
C GLY A 36 8.53 16.81 0.26
N ALA A 37 8.51 17.30 1.51
CA ALA A 37 9.68 17.29 2.38
C ALA A 37 10.23 15.89 2.67
N LEU A 38 9.38 14.85 2.58
CA LEU A 38 9.78 13.46 2.78
C LEU A 38 10.02 12.69 1.48
N GLY A 39 9.79 13.34 0.32
CA GLY A 39 9.97 12.75 -1.01
C GLY A 39 9.32 11.36 -1.15
N ARG A 40 10.14 10.34 -1.47
CA ARG A 40 9.70 8.94 -1.66
C ARG A 40 8.99 8.33 -0.44
N LEU A 41 9.24 8.82 0.77
CA LEU A 41 8.54 8.32 1.95
C LEU A 41 7.05 8.70 1.96
N GLU A 42 6.68 9.80 1.29
CA GLU A 42 5.26 10.17 1.12
C GLU A 42 4.56 9.15 0.21
N ASP A 43 5.20 8.78 -0.91
CA ASP A 43 4.69 7.79 -1.84
C ASP A 43 4.58 6.40 -1.20
N LEU A 44 5.61 5.99 -0.45
CA LEU A 44 5.60 4.73 0.31
C LEU A 44 4.48 4.73 1.35
N SER A 45 4.30 5.82 2.10
CA SER A 45 3.21 5.92 3.07
C SER A 45 1.84 5.80 2.42
N VAL A 46 1.64 6.39 1.24
CA VAL A 46 0.38 6.26 0.48
C VAL A 46 0.18 4.83 0.01
N TRP A 47 1.22 4.22 -0.58
CA TRP A 47 1.16 2.86 -1.10
C TRP A 47 0.85 1.83 -0.01
N VAL A 48 1.56 1.89 1.13
CA VAL A 48 1.35 0.97 2.25
C VAL A 48 -0.06 1.11 2.82
N SER A 49 -0.54 2.35 2.98
CA SER A 49 -1.92 2.60 3.40
C SER A 49 -2.93 1.94 2.44
N ALA A 50 -2.74 2.11 1.14
CA ALA A 50 -3.61 1.54 0.12
C ALA A 50 -3.58 0.00 0.11
N CYS A 51 -2.40 -0.60 0.29
CA CYS A 51 -2.23 -2.06 0.39
C CYS A 51 -2.87 -2.63 1.67
N GLN A 52 -2.81 -1.91 2.79
CA GLN A 52 -3.39 -2.33 4.06
C GLN A 52 -4.86 -1.94 4.22
N GLY A 53 -5.42 -1.17 3.27
CA GLY A 53 -6.79 -0.70 3.32
C GLY A 53 -7.09 0.30 4.46
N GLN A 54 -6.07 0.94 5.05
CA GLN A 54 -6.27 1.91 6.12
C GLN A 54 -5.29 3.09 6.11
N CYS A 55 -5.75 4.24 6.61
CA CYS A 55 -4.95 5.44 6.81
C CYS A 55 -5.15 5.99 8.24
N PRO A 56 -4.09 6.13 9.07
CA PRO A 56 -2.70 5.77 8.81
C PRO A 56 -2.48 4.25 8.67
N PRO A 57 -1.38 3.81 8.03
CA PRO A 57 -1.08 2.38 7.90
C PRO A 57 -0.82 1.76 9.28
N LYS A 58 -1.03 0.45 9.40
CA LYS A 58 -0.61 -0.34 10.57
C LYS A 58 0.91 -0.30 10.67
N GLN A 59 1.39 -0.36 11.91
CA GLN A 59 2.82 -0.52 12.18
C GLN A 59 3.32 -1.81 11.55
N PHE A 60 4.52 -1.75 10.98
CA PHE A 60 5.21 -2.95 10.48
C PHE A 60 5.76 -3.75 11.64
N GLU A 61 5.50 -5.05 11.61
CA GLU A 61 6.06 -6.04 12.53
C GLU A 61 7.26 -6.73 11.85
N ARG A 62 8.19 -7.28 12.64
CA ARG A 62 9.44 -7.88 12.18
C ARG A 62 9.33 -9.38 11.95
#